data_AF-A0A2A8PUM7-F1
#
_entry.id   AF-A0A2A8PUM7-F1
#
_cell.length_a   1.000
_cell.length_b   1.000
_cell.length_c   1.000
_cell.angle_alpha   90.00
_cell.angle_beta   90.00
_cell.angle_gamma   90.00
#
_symmetry.space_group_name_H-M   'P 1'
#
loop_
_entity.id
_entity.type
_entity.pdbx_description
1 polymer ?
#
loop_
_entity_poly.entity_id
_entity_poly.type
_entity_poly.pdbx_seq_one_letter_code
_entity_poly.pdbx_strand_id
1 'polypeptide(L)'
;MLQAEIKGKFYSSSEDVLTSSVIGSMRYLSSPSFFVDLLNSSFNWHGEALHIEGKIKKITFLFWERLENSEPDVLALLENEDSTYHIVCIEAKFLSGKSSKEDETVDLMERKNFQRDQLARELEDLHSDTFYKYVAIPPSKVKDISLIYLTNDTSMPCGELSDSANHARLLEAEKKIFWLSWSMIYSTVCEWIPYGTVQDQCILYDLKLLLEKKGLNSFSGLSRVEEVQKNCWVYSKASSQYRWDGLSEVVCDVWKYMRRGK
;
A
#
# COMPACT_ATOMS: atom_id res chain seq x y z
N MET A 1 -11.53 11.14 -15.49
CA MET A 1 -11.25 9.68 -15.55
C MET A 1 -11.82 8.96 -14.33
N LEU A 2 -11.50 9.40 -13.12
CA LEU A 2 -11.95 8.82 -11.85
C LEU A 2 -13.47 8.53 -11.78
N GLN A 3 -14.33 9.50 -12.11
CA GLN A 3 -15.79 9.29 -12.16
C GLN A 3 -16.24 8.22 -13.17
N ALA A 4 -15.56 8.11 -14.33
CA ALA A 4 -15.89 7.07 -15.30
C ALA A 4 -15.57 5.67 -14.76
N GLU A 5 -14.49 5.54 -13.98
CA GLU A 5 -14.09 4.28 -13.36
C GLU A 5 -15.04 3.88 -12.23
N ILE A 6 -15.39 4.82 -11.33
CA ILE A 6 -16.40 4.62 -10.28
C ILE A 6 -17.72 4.12 -10.88
N LYS A 7 -18.18 4.76 -11.98
CA LYS A 7 -19.44 4.40 -12.64
C LYS A 7 -19.34 3.18 -13.57
N GLY A 8 -18.18 2.52 -13.65
CA GLY A 8 -17.97 1.35 -14.50
C GLY A 8 -18.09 1.63 -16.00
N LYS A 9 -17.84 2.89 -16.41
CA LYS A 9 -17.75 3.29 -17.83
C LYS A 9 -16.34 3.17 -18.37
N PHE A 10 -15.37 3.00 -17.49
CA PHE A 10 -13.97 2.75 -17.79
C PHE A 10 -13.44 1.70 -16.81
N TYR A 11 -12.62 0.78 -17.30
CA TYR A 11 -11.98 -0.24 -16.49
C TYR A 11 -10.50 -0.26 -16.86
N SER A 12 -9.65 0.02 -15.88
CA SER A 12 -8.21 -0.08 -16.04
C SER A 12 -7.60 -0.96 -14.97
N SER A 13 -6.68 -1.82 -15.35
CA SER A 13 -5.78 -2.51 -14.43
C SER A 13 -4.38 -1.87 -14.39
N SER A 14 -4.22 -0.70 -15.03
CA SER A 14 -2.95 0.03 -15.03
C SER A 14 -2.67 0.62 -13.66
N GLU A 15 -1.46 0.32 -13.19
CA GLU A 15 -0.83 0.88 -11.99
C GLU A 15 -0.73 2.40 -12.10
N ASP A 16 -0.18 2.92 -13.19
CA ASP A 16 -0.08 4.36 -13.47
C ASP A 16 -1.42 5.09 -13.32
N VAL A 17 -2.49 4.50 -13.87
CA VAL A 17 -3.85 5.05 -13.78
C VAL A 17 -4.35 5.06 -12.34
N LEU A 18 -4.09 4.00 -11.57
CA LEU A 18 -4.46 3.94 -10.16
C LEU A 18 -3.66 4.96 -9.34
N THR A 19 -2.34 4.98 -9.47
CA THR A 19 -1.43 5.86 -8.73
C THR A 19 -1.74 7.33 -9.00
N SER A 20 -1.91 7.71 -10.26
CA SER A 20 -2.30 9.08 -10.62
C SER A 20 -3.71 9.45 -10.18
N SER A 21 -4.66 8.50 -10.19
CA SER A 21 -6.01 8.78 -9.71
C SER A 21 -6.06 8.95 -8.19
N VAL A 22 -5.32 8.12 -7.45
CA VAL A 22 -5.32 8.15 -5.98
C VAL A 22 -4.45 9.30 -5.46
N ILE A 23 -3.15 9.28 -5.76
CA ILE A 23 -2.19 10.27 -5.24
C ILE A 23 -2.40 11.63 -5.92
N GLY A 24 -2.74 11.64 -7.22
CA GLY A 24 -3.03 12.89 -7.93
C GLY A 24 -4.28 13.60 -7.41
N SER A 25 -5.28 12.88 -6.90
CA SER A 25 -6.43 13.51 -6.24
C SER A 25 -6.05 14.14 -4.90
N MET A 26 -5.12 13.55 -4.15
CA MET A 26 -4.65 14.08 -2.87
C MET A 26 -3.98 15.46 -3.01
N ARG A 27 -3.43 15.77 -4.19
CA ARG A 27 -2.87 17.09 -4.52
C ARG A 27 -3.88 18.23 -4.36
N TYR A 28 -5.17 17.94 -4.50
CA TYR A 28 -6.24 18.94 -4.44
C TYR A 28 -6.87 19.09 -3.05
N LEU A 29 -6.36 18.35 -2.05
CA LEU A 29 -6.79 18.52 -0.67
C LEU A 29 -6.26 19.85 -0.11
N SER A 30 -7.07 20.49 0.71
CA SER A 30 -6.78 21.81 1.28
C SER A 30 -5.65 21.79 2.32
N SER A 31 -5.45 20.66 2.99
CA SER A 31 -4.46 20.49 4.06
C SER A 31 -3.45 19.40 3.73
N PRO A 32 -2.13 19.66 3.91
CA PRO A 32 -1.10 18.64 3.77
C PRO A 32 -1.17 17.58 4.88
N SER A 33 -1.86 17.85 5.99
CA SER A 33 -1.94 16.95 7.14
C SER A 33 -2.52 15.58 6.78
N PHE A 34 -3.47 15.50 5.85
CA PHE A 34 -3.98 14.21 5.37
C PHE A 34 -2.85 13.32 4.85
N PHE A 35 -2.02 13.87 3.98
CA PHE A 35 -0.94 13.12 3.35
C PHE A 35 0.16 12.79 4.36
N VAL A 36 0.46 13.70 5.29
CA VAL A 36 1.42 13.45 6.38
C VAL A 36 0.95 12.30 7.27
N ASP A 37 -0.32 12.29 7.69
CA ASP A 37 -0.89 11.22 8.50
C ASP A 37 -0.87 9.88 7.75
N LEU A 38 -1.15 9.92 6.44
CA LEU A 38 -1.02 8.74 5.58
C LEU A 38 0.42 8.21 5.54
N LEU A 39 1.41 9.08 5.32
CA LEU A 39 2.82 8.70 5.30
C LEU A 39 3.25 8.11 6.65
N ASN A 40 2.80 8.70 7.76
CA ASN A 40 3.12 8.23 9.11
C ASN A 40 2.48 6.86 9.44
N SER A 41 1.53 6.38 8.62
CA SER A 41 0.98 5.02 8.73
C SER A 41 1.85 3.95 8.05
N SER A 42 2.88 4.35 7.29
CA SER A 42 3.85 3.44 6.69
C SER A 42 4.88 2.97 7.71
N PHE A 43 5.47 1.80 7.49
CA PHE A 43 6.45 1.21 8.39
C PHE A 43 7.52 0.39 7.66
N ASN A 44 8.72 0.33 8.21
CA ASN A 44 9.83 -0.45 7.66
C ASN A 44 9.71 -1.93 8.08
N TRP A 45 10.62 -2.78 7.59
CA TRP A 45 10.58 -4.22 7.88
C TRP A 45 10.89 -4.57 9.34
N HIS A 46 11.43 -3.62 10.11
CA HIS A 46 11.59 -3.72 11.57
C HIS A 46 10.31 -3.35 12.35
N GLY A 47 9.28 -2.85 11.66
CA GLY A 47 8.04 -2.39 12.27
C GLY A 47 8.11 -0.96 12.82
N GLU A 48 9.15 -0.20 12.47
CA GLU A 48 9.27 1.21 12.84
C GLU A 48 8.46 2.05 11.85
N ALA A 49 7.62 2.94 12.37
CA ALA A 49 6.79 3.81 11.56
C ALA A 49 7.62 4.96 10.95
N LEU A 50 7.23 5.41 9.76
CA LEU A 50 7.77 6.66 9.20
C LEU A 50 7.32 7.83 10.07
N HIS A 51 8.23 8.77 10.33
CA HIS A 51 7.96 9.94 11.15
C HIS A 51 8.35 11.21 10.41
N ILE A 52 7.35 11.85 9.80
CA ILE A 52 7.53 13.17 9.20
C ILE A 52 7.38 14.23 10.29
N GLU A 53 8.52 14.71 10.79
CA GLU A 53 8.56 15.75 11.81
C GLU A 53 8.34 17.15 11.24
N GLY A 54 7.71 18.01 12.03
CA GLY A 54 7.51 19.42 11.70
C GLY A 54 6.16 19.71 11.04
N LYS A 55 5.87 21.00 10.88
CA LYS A 55 4.64 21.45 10.22
C LYS A 55 4.89 21.62 8.73
N ILE A 56 4.28 20.75 7.94
CA ILE A 56 4.36 20.81 6.48
C ILE A 56 3.52 21.97 5.98
N LYS A 57 4.17 22.89 5.26
CA LYS A 57 3.57 24.05 4.64
C LYS A 57 3.02 23.72 3.26
N LYS A 58 3.74 22.90 2.50
CA LYS A 58 3.42 22.59 1.10
C LYS A 58 3.93 21.21 0.73
N ILE A 59 3.19 20.51 -0.13
CA ILE A 59 3.61 19.26 -0.75
C ILE A 59 3.63 19.46 -2.26
N THR A 60 4.75 19.10 -2.90
CA THR A 60 4.87 19.09 -4.36
C THR A 60 4.99 17.66 -4.84
N PHE A 61 4.02 17.23 -5.65
CA PHE A 61 4.01 15.92 -6.29
C PHE A 61 4.57 16.03 -7.71
N LEU A 62 5.51 15.16 -8.03
CA LEU A 62 6.06 14.94 -9.36
C LEU A 62 5.81 13.47 -9.73
N PHE A 63 5.25 13.21 -10.92
CA PHE A 63 4.84 11.87 -11.33
C PHE A 63 5.72 11.39 -12.48
N TRP A 64 6.24 10.17 -12.40
CA TRP A 64 7.09 9.55 -13.43
C TRP A 64 8.26 10.43 -13.86
N GLU A 65 8.91 11.09 -12.89
CA GLU A 65 10.09 11.88 -13.18
C GLU A 65 11.29 10.95 -13.36
N ARG A 66 11.92 11.06 -14.53
CA ARG A 66 13.08 10.24 -14.84
C ARG A 66 14.30 10.72 -14.06
N LEU A 67 14.76 9.88 -13.14
CA LEU A 67 16.01 10.04 -12.42
C LEU A 67 17.18 9.47 -13.25
N GLU A 68 18.36 9.40 -12.64
CA GLU A 68 19.57 8.95 -13.33
C GLU A 68 19.45 7.52 -13.84
N ASN A 69 18.96 6.61 -13.00
CA ASN A 69 18.89 5.18 -13.29
C ASN A 69 17.48 4.58 -13.13
N SER A 70 16.51 5.37 -12.68
CA SER A 70 15.15 4.94 -12.35
C SER A 70 14.09 5.98 -12.76
N GLU A 71 12.83 5.57 -12.71
CA GLU A 71 11.66 6.42 -12.93
C GLU A 71 10.61 5.99 -11.91
N PRO A 72 10.63 6.57 -10.69
CA PRO A 72 9.65 6.23 -9.67
C PRO A 72 8.26 6.77 -10.05
N ASP A 73 7.21 6.10 -9.57
CA ASP A 73 5.84 6.53 -9.84
C ASP A 73 5.54 7.93 -9.31
N VAL A 74 5.96 8.24 -8.07
CA VAL A 74 5.74 9.54 -7.44
C VAL A 74 6.92 9.99 -6.59
N LEU A 75 7.33 11.24 -6.78
CA LEU A 75 8.15 11.99 -5.82
C LEU A 75 7.28 13.03 -5.12
N ALA A 76 7.25 12.98 -3.79
CA ALA A 76 6.60 13.96 -2.93
C ALA A 76 7.67 14.77 -2.18
N LEU A 77 7.74 16.07 -2.48
CA LEU A 77 8.62 17.02 -1.79
C LEU A 77 7.80 17.78 -0.74
N LEU A 78 8.03 17.48 0.53
CA LEU A 78 7.30 18.06 1.66
C LEU A 78 8.13 19.22 2.25
N GLU A 79 7.72 20.46 1.98
CA GLU A 79 8.35 21.68 2.48
C GLU A 79 7.82 21.99 3.89
N ASN A 80 8.71 22.03 4.87
CA ASN A 80 8.44 22.48 6.23
C ASN A 80 8.33 24.02 6.30
N GLU A 81 7.73 24.56 7.37
CA GLU A 81 7.69 26.02 7.62
C GLU A 81 9.10 26.65 7.74
N ASP A 82 10.10 25.90 8.21
CA ASP A 82 11.51 26.34 8.29
C ASP A 82 12.26 26.25 6.94
N SER A 83 11.55 25.96 5.84
CA SER A 83 12.09 25.79 4.49
C SER A 83 13.08 24.62 4.34
N THR A 84 13.02 23.64 5.24
CA THR A 84 13.64 22.32 5.06
C THR A 84 12.66 21.34 4.40
N TYR A 85 13.16 20.21 3.92
CA TYR A 85 12.39 19.26 3.12
C TYR A 85 12.47 17.85 3.67
N HIS A 86 11.33 17.15 3.64
CA HIS A 86 11.30 15.68 3.62
C HIS A 86 11.02 15.24 2.18
N ILE A 87 11.80 14.29 1.68
CA ILE A 87 11.64 13.77 0.32
C ILE A 87 11.13 12.34 0.43
N VAL A 88 9.96 12.10 -0.14
CA VAL A 88 9.35 10.77 -0.16
C VAL A 88 9.23 10.31 -1.60
N CYS A 89 9.89 9.21 -1.92
CA CYS A 89 9.66 8.46 -3.15
C CYS A 89 8.59 7.40 -2.90
N ILE A 90 7.65 7.23 -3.83
CA ILE A 90 6.63 6.19 -3.76
C ILE A 90 6.72 5.38 -5.04
N GLU A 91 6.98 4.09 -4.87
CA GLU A 91 6.91 3.09 -5.93
C GLU A 91 5.66 2.24 -5.68
N ALA A 92 4.69 2.35 -6.57
CA ALA A 92 3.39 1.72 -6.41
C ALA A 92 3.32 0.39 -7.15
N LYS A 93 2.52 -0.52 -6.62
CA LYS A 93 2.28 -1.86 -7.15
C LYS A 93 0.82 -2.23 -7.01
N PHE A 94 0.17 -2.57 -8.13
CA PHE A 94 -1.24 -2.98 -8.11
C PHE A 94 -1.44 -4.48 -8.28
N LEU A 95 -1.02 -5.05 -9.41
CA LEU A 95 -1.22 -6.46 -9.75
C LEU A 95 0.07 -7.26 -9.92
N SER A 96 1.22 -6.59 -9.84
CA SER A 96 2.55 -7.16 -9.98
C SER A 96 3.43 -6.72 -8.82
N GLY A 97 4.42 -7.54 -8.44
CA GLY A 97 5.49 -7.13 -7.52
C GLY A 97 6.59 -6.33 -8.25
N LYS A 98 7.75 -6.16 -7.60
CA LYS A 98 8.91 -5.41 -8.16
C LYS A 98 9.21 -5.77 -9.61
N SER A 99 9.55 -4.75 -10.40
CA SER A 99 9.85 -4.87 -11.84
C SER A 99 11.19 -5.56 -12.11
N SER A 100 12.13 -5.48 -11.17
CA SER A 100 13.42 -6.16 -11.24
C SER A 100 13.90 -6.60 -9.86
N LYS A 101 14.70 -7.67 -9.83
CA LYS A 101 15.41 -8.19 -8.65
C LYS A 101 16.90 -8.20 -8.95
N GLU A 102 17.72 -8.20 -7.90
CA GLU A 102 19.17 -8.27 -8.06
C GLU A 102 19.60 -9.60 -8.70
N ASP A 103 20.38 -9.52 -9.77
CA ASP A 103 21.01 -10.67 -10.44
C ASP A 103 22.43 -10.86 -9.91
N GLU A 104 22.58 -11.73 -8.92
CA GLU A 104 23.86 -12.01 -8.27
C GLU A 104 24.84 -12.82 -9.14
N THR A 105 24.40 -13.29 -10.31
CA THR A 105 25.26 -14.08 -11.22
C THR A 105 26.17 -13.22 -12.09
N VAL A 106 25.88 -11.93 -12.20
CA VAL A 106 26.68 -10.94 -12.95
C VAL A 106 27.49 -10.09 -11.98
N ASP A 107 28.73 -9.76 -12.35
CA ASP A 107 29.58 -8.88 -11.55
C ASP A 107 28.91 -7.51 -11.34
N LEU A 108 28.97 -6.99 -10.12
CA LEU A 108 28.40 -5.71 -9.71
C LEU A 108 28.76 -4.54 -10.63
N MET A 109 29.96 -4.55 -11.23
CA MET A 109 30.43 -3.49 -12.13
C MET A 109 29.88 -3.61 -13.55
N GLU A 110 29.41 -4.80 -13.94
CA GLU A 110 28.89 -5.09 -15.28
C GLU A 110 27.35 -5.13 -15.33
N ARG A 111 26.69 -5.10 -14.17
CA ARG A 111 25.22 -5.13 -14.07
C ARG A 111 24.59 -3.94 -14.77
N LYS A 112 23.60 -4.26 -15.63
CA LYS A 112 22.69 -3.27 -16.22
C LYS A 112 21.54 -2.98 -15.27
N ASN A 113 20.83 -1.86 -15.47
CA ASN A 113 19.73 -1.46 -14.58
C ASN A 113 18.65 -2.55 -14.41
N PHE A 114 18.28 -3.28 -15.46
CA PHE A 114 17.28 -4.35 -15.35
C PHE A 114 17.73 -5.56 -14.50
N GLN A 115 19.02 -5.64 -14.17
CA GLN A 115 19.65 -6.69 -13.34
C GLN A 115 19.88 -6.22 -11.90
N ARG A 116 19.55 -4.97 -11.60
CA ARG A 116 19.64 -4.39 -10.26
C ARG A 116 18.27 -4.39 -9.61
N ASP A 117 18.24 -4.55 -8.30
CA ASP A 117 17.01 -4.38 -7.52
C ASP A 117 16.42 -2.99 -7.75
N GLN A 118 15.11 -2.97 -8.00
CA GLN A 118 14.41 -1.74 -8.38
C GLN A 118 14.45 -0.70 -7.25
N LEU A 119 14.00 -1.07 -6.04
CA LEU A 119 13.85 -0.12 -4.93
C LEU A 119 15.22 0.34 -4.43
N ALA A 120 16.22 -0.55 -4.44
CA ALA A 120 17.60 -0.19 -4.12
C ALA A 120 18.13 0.92 -5.04
N ARG A 121 17.92 0.77 -6.35
CA ARG A 121 18.35 1.75 -7.37
C ARG A 121 17.63 3.08 -7.24
N GLU A 122 16.32 3.06 -7.00
CA GLU A 122 15.55 4.28 -6.76
C GLU A 122 16.02 5.01 -5.51
N LEU A 123 16.25 4.30 -4.40
CA LEU A 123 16.76 4.90 -3.17
C LEU A 123 18.15 5.53 -3.36
N GLU A 124 19.03 4.87 -4.10
CA GLU A 124 20.36 5.40 -4.46
C GLU A 124 20.26 6.68 -5.31
N ASP A 125 19.39 6.70 -6.31
CA ASP A 125 19.20 7.87 -7.18
C ASP A 125 18.78 9.10 -6.36
N LEU A 126 17.94 8.95 -5.33
CA LEU A 126 17.51 10.03 -4.43
C LEU A 126 18.67 10.64 -3.62
N HIS A 127 19.78 9.92 -3.43
CA HIS A 127 20.95 10.39 -2.70
C HIS A 127 22.06 10.92 -3.63
N SER A 128 21.81 10.96 -4.95
CA SER A 128 22.78 11.43 -5.94
C SER A 128 22.84 12.96 -6.04
N ASP A 129 24.01 13.51 -6.40
CA ASP A 129 24.17 14.93 -6.71
C ASP A 129 23.29 15.37 -7.89
N THR A 130 23.04 14.46 -8.83
CA THR A 130 22.18 14.68 -10.00
C THR A 130 20.75 14.98 -9.54
N PHE A 131 20.24 14.22 -8.57
CA PHE A 131 18.91 14.42 -8.02
C PHE A 131 18.75 15.79 -7.33
N TYR A 132 19.67 16.17 -6.44
CA TYR A 132 19.59 17.47 -5.75
C TYR A 132 19.62 18.67 -6.71
N LYS A 133 20.40 18.56 -7.80
CA LYS A 133 20.40 19.56 -8.88
C LYS A 133 19.07 19.60 -9.62
N TYR A 134 18.51 18.43 -9.92
CA TYR A 134 17.24 18.29 -10.63
C TYR A 134 16.07 18.91 -9.84
N VAL A 135 15.94 18.60 -8.55
CA VAL A 135 14.87 19.19 -7.70
C VAL A 135 15.18 20.62 -7.23
N ALA A 136 16.38 21.14 -7.52
CA ALA A 136 16.87 22.44 -7.08
C ALA A 136 16.81 22.65 -5.54
N ILE A 137 17.06 21.59 -4.76
CA ILE A 137 17.09 21.62 -3.29
C ILE A 137 18.52 21.27 -2.85
N PRO A 138 19.19 22.13 -2.06
CA PRO A 138 20.52 21.82 -1.54
C PRO A 138 20.43 20.69 -0.51
N PRO A 139 21.40 19.74 -0.48
CA PRO A 139 21.39 18.62 0.47
C PRO A 139 21.27 19.05 1.94
N SER A 140 21.84 20.21 2.31
CA SER A 140 21.78 20.77 3.67
C SER A 140 20.38 21.18 4.14
N LYS A 141 19.41 21.27 3.23
CA LYS A 141 18.00 21.55 3.55
C LYS A 141 17.13 20.31 3.58
N VAL A 142 17.67 19.14 3.24
CA VAL A 142 16.91 17.88 3.30
C VAL A 142 17.08 17.30 4.70
N LYS A 143 15.97 17.17 5.43
CA LYS A 143 15.92 16.55 6.76
C LYS A 143 15.99 15.04 6.66
N ASP A 144 15.18 14.46 5.77
CA ASP A 144 15.19 13.02 5.54
C ASP A 144 14.71 12.67 4.12
N ILE A 145 15.10 11.46 3.70
CA ILE A 145 14.72 10.82 2.45
C ILE A 145 14.19 9.43 2.78
N SER A 146 12.98 9.15 2.31
CA SER A 146 12.30 7.86 2.50
C SER A 146 11.77 7.35 1.17
N LEU A 147 11.76 6.03 1.01
CA LEU A 147 11.13 5.33 -0.10
C LEU A 147 9.97 4.50 0.45
N ILE A 148 8.79 4.64 -0.14
CA ILE A 148 7.61 3.86 0.20
C ILE A 148 7.32 2.89 -0.93
N TYR A 149 7.31 1.60 -0.61
CA TYR A 149 6.80 0.56 -1.47
C TYR A 149 5.30 0.38 -1.20
N LEU A 150 4.48 0.89 -2.10
CA LEU A 150 3.02 0.89 -1.99
C LEU A 150 2.44 -0.31 -2.72
N THR A 151 1.82 -1.26 -2.02
CA THR A 151 1.38 -2.53 -2.64
C THR A 151 -0.07 -2.86 -2.31
N ASN A 152 -0.62 -3.89 -2.97
CA ASN A 152 -1.91 -4.48 -2.61
C ASN A 152 -1.78 -5.69 -1.66
N ASP A 153 -0.61 -5.91 -1.08
CA ASP A 153 -0.43 -7.00 -0.13
C ASP A 153 -1.25 -6.78 1.14
N THR A 154 -1.84 -7.86 1.67
CA THR A 154 -2.59 -7.82 2.95
C THR A 154 -1.66 -7.76 4.17
N SER A 155 -0.38 -8.04 3.96
CA SER A 155 0.68 -8.04 4.97
C SER A 155 1.98 -7.58 4.34
N MET A 156 2.84 -6.94 5.13
CA MET A 156 4.12 -6.42 4.65
C MET A 156 4.95 -7.49 3.92
N PRO A 157 5.45 -7.22 2.70
CA PRO A 157 6.32 -8.12 1.96
C PRO A 157 7.76 -8.03 2.50
N CYS A 158 8.00 -8.50 3.72
CA CYS A 158 9.28 -8.32 4.43
C CYS A 158 10.50 -8.79 3.64
N GLY A 159 10.37 -9.89 2.89
CA GLY A 159 11.44 -10.41 2.04
C GLY A 159 11.85 -9.42 0.95
N GLU A 160 10.88 -8.83 0.25
CA GLU A 160 11.17 -7.87 -0.83
C GLU A 160 11.83 -6.60 -0.31
N LEU A 161 11.39 -6.09 0.85
CA LEU A 161 11.94 -4.89 1.48
C LEU A 161 13.36 -5.16 2.02
N SER A 162 13.56 -6.29 2.69
CA SER A 162 14.87 -6.66 3.25
C SER A 162 15.89 -6.90 2.13
N ASP A 163 15.50 -7.61 1.06
CA ASP A 163 16.35 -7.82 -0.11
C ASP A 163 16.77 -6.47 -0.71
N SER A 164 15.80 -5.57 -0.95
CA SER A 164 16.09 -4.23 -1.49
C SER A 164 17.01 -3.40 -0.59
N ALA A 165 16.83 -3.45 0.73
CA ALA A 165 17.72 -2.77 1.68
C ALA A 165 19.14 -3.35 1.64
N ASN A 166 19.28 -4.68 1.55
CA ASN A 166 20.58 -5.35 1.48
C ASN A 166 21.35 -5.06 0.19
N HIS A 167 20.62 -4.84 -0.93
CA HIS A 167 21.22 -4.52 -2.23
C HIS A 167 21.49 -3.03 -2.44
N ALA A 168 20.91 -2.16 -1.60
CA ALA A 168 21.14 -0.72 -1.65
C ALA A 168 22.55 -0.35 -1.17
N ARG A 169 23.25 0.49 -1.92
CA ARG A 169 24.60 0.98 -1.59
C ARG A 169 24.57 2.20 -0.67
N LEU A 170 23.71 2.16 0.34
CA LEU A 170 23.49 3.26 1.30
C LEU A 170 23.58 2.73 2.72
N LEU A 171 24.16 3.53 3.61
CA LEU A 171 24.14 3.26 5.04
C LEU A 171 22.71 3.39 5.56
N GLU A 172 22.31 2.45 6.41
CA GLU A 172 20.98 2.42 7.04
C GLU A 172 19.81 2.44 6.03
N ALA A 173 19.99 1.81 4.86
CA ALA A 173 18.95 1.71 3.84
C ALA A 173 17.66 1.06 4.39
N GLU A 174 17.80 0.12 5.33
CA GLU A 174 16.70 -0.52 6.04
C GLU A 174 15.80 0.45 6.83
N LYS A 175 16.35 1.60 7.25
CA LYS A 175 15.60 2.66 7.95
C LYS A 175 14.94 3.65 6.98
N LYS A 176 15.23 3.54 5.69
CA LYS A 176 14.74 4.46 4.65
C LYS A 176 13.70 3.84 3.73
N ILE A 177 13.54 2.52 3.73
CA ILE A 177 12.54 1.81 2.93
C ILE A 177 11.37 1.41 3.83
N PHE A 178 10.19 1.93 3.49
CA PHE A 178 8.94 1.74 4.20
C PHE A 178 7.91 1.05 3.30
N TRP A 179 6.91 0.45 3.92
CA TRP A 179 5.80 -0.18 3.25
C TRP A 179 4.49 0.51 3.61
N LEU A 180 3.64 0.65 2.59
CA LEU A 180 2.26 1.09 2.73
C LEU A 180 1.39 0.16 1.87
N SER A 181 0.16 -0.11 2.32
CA SER A 181 -0.81 -0.83 1.48
C SER A 181 -1.89 0.10 0.96
N TRP A 182 -2.47 -0.21 -0.21
CA TRP A 182 -3.65 0.49 -0.70
C TRP A 182 -4.83 0.44 0.30
N SER A 183 -4.93 -0.64 1.06
CA SER A 183 -5.95 -0.81 2.10
C SER A 183 -5.77 0.17 3.28
N MET A 184 -4.52 0.54 3.59
CA MET A 184 -4.21 1.59 4.58
C MET A 184 -4.61 2.96 4.06
N ILE A 185 -4.36 3.27 2.78
CA ILE A 185 -4.87 4.49 2.14
C ILE A 185 -6.39 4.57 2.26
N TYR A 186 -7.09 3.47 1.98
CA TYR A 186 -8.55 3.41 2.13
C TYR A 186 -8.99 3.71 3.57
N SER A 187 -8.33 3.14 4.56
CA SER A 187 -8.63 3.38 5.98
C SER A 187 -8.42 4.85 6.35
N THR A 188 -7.28 5.44 5.98
CA THR A 188 -7.00 6.87 6.22
C THR A 188 -8.00 7.78 5.52
N VAL A 189 -8.38 7.46 4.27
CA VAL A 189 -9.45 8.18 3.55
C VAL A 189 -10.76 8.15 4.35
N CYS A 190 -11.19 6.99 4.83
CA CYS A 190 -12.43 6.86 5.59
C CYS A 190 -12.38 7.66 6.90
N GLU A 191 -11.24 7.63 7.60
CA GLU A 191 -11.02 8.40 8.82
C GLU A 191 -11.06 9.90 8.56
N TRP A 192 -10.55 10.36 7.42
CA TRP A 192 -10.44 11.78 7.08
C TRP A 192 -11.68 12.40 6.43
N ILE A 193 -12.63 11.62 5.91
CA ILE A 193 -13.87 12.16 5.31
C ILE A 193 -14.60 13.18 6.23
N PRO A 194 -14.70 13.00 7.56
CA PRO A 194 -15.33 14.00 8.42
C PRO A 194 -14.50 15.28 8.59
N TYR A 195 -13.20 15.24 8.30
CA TYR A 195 -12.24 16.30 8.60
C TYR A 195 -11.79 16.99 7.30
N GLY A 196 -12.25 18.22 7.08
CA GLY A 196 -11.83 19.00 5.92
C GLY A 196 -12.91 19.96 5.45
N THR A 197 -12.62 20.64 4.34
CA THR A 197 -13.60 21.45 3.62
C THR A 197 -14.59 20.57 2.88
N VAL A 198 -15.75 21.11 2.49
CA VAL A 198 -16.74 20.38 1.66
C VAL A 198 -16.10 19.79 0.40
N GLN A 199 -15.13 20.50 -0.20
CA GLN A 199 -14.39 20.01 -1.36
C GLN A 199 -13.51 18.80 -1.01
N ASP A 200 -12.79 18.84 0.11
CA ASP A 200 -11.97 17.71 0.57
C ASP A 200 -12.85 16.48 0.80
N GLN A 201 -14.02 16.67 1.42
CA GLN A 201 -14.97 15.58 1.66
C GLN A 201 -15.43 14.93 0.35
N CYS A 202 -15.70 15.72 -0.69
CA CYS A 202 -16.05 15.19 -2.00
C CYS A 202 -14.89 14.39 -2.62
N ILE A 203 -13.66 14.91 -2.57
CA ILE A 203 -12.47 14.24 -3.11
C ILE A 203 -12.23 12.92 -2.37
N LEU A 204 -12.25 12.94 -1.03
CA LEU A 204 -12.05 11.76 -0.19
C LEU A 204 -13.16 10.72 -0.39
N TYR A 205 -14.41 11.15 -0.55
CA TYR A 205 -15.52 10.24 -0.84
C TYR A 205 -15.38 9.58 -2.22
N ASP A 206 -14.98 10.34 -3.23
CA ASP A 206 -14.68 9.80 -4.56
C ASP A 206 -13.52 8.80 -4.52
N LEU A 207 -12.45 9.10 -3.78
CA LEU A 207 -11.34 8.18 -3.54
C LEU A 207 -11.80 6.89 -2.84
N LYS A 208 -12.64 7.01 -1.81
CA LYS A 208 -13.24 5.86 -1.12
C LYS A 208 -13.95 4.94 -2.11
N LEU A 209 -14.83 5.51 -2.95
CA LEU A 209 -15.58 4.74 -3.95
C LEU A 209 -14.67 4.10 -4.99
N LEU A 210 -13.62 4.79 -5.43
CA LEU A 210 -12.63 4.24 -6.36
C LEU A 210 -11.92 3.02 -5.76
N LEU A 211 -11.43 3.14 -4.52
CA LEU A 211 -10.70 2.07 -3.83
C LEU A 211 -11.61 0.86 -3.56
N GLU A 212 -12.87 1.08 -3.14
CA GLU A 212 -13.88 0.02 -3.02
C GLU A 212 -14.14 -0.68 -4.34
N LYS A 213 -14.28 0.09 -5.43
CA LYS A 213 -14.52 -0.44 -6.77
C LYS A 213 -13.36 -1.33 -7.25
N LYS A 214 -12.14 -1.01 -6.84
CA LYS A 214 -10.91 -1.75 -7.15
C LYS A 214 -10.65 -2.92 -6.20
N GLY A 215 -11.47 -3.09 -5.15
CA GLY A 215 -11.25 -4.11 -4.12
C GLY A 215 -10.03 -3.82 -3.24
N LEU A 216 -9.64 -2.54 -3.13
CA LEU A 216 -8.49 -2.07 -2.35
C LEU A 216 -8.89 -1.62 -0.94
N ASN A 217 -10.03 -2.09 -0.45
CA ASN A 217 -10.55 -1.76 0.87
C ASN A 217 -10.12 -2.79 1.91
N SER A 218 -10.00 -2.35 3.15
CA SER A 218 -9.80 -3.24 4.30
C SER A 218 -11.08 -4.02 4.61
N PHE A 219 -10.94 -5.23 5.16
CA PHE A 219 -12.07 -5.99 5.68
C PHE A 219 -12.76 -5.19 6.79
N SER A 220 -14.01 -4.76 6.55
CA SER A 220 -14.80 -3.94 7.49
C SER A 220 -15.73 -4.79 8.38
N GLY A 221 -15.47 -6.09 8.49
CA GLY A 221 -16.31 -7.04 9.21
C GLY A 221 -17.25 -7.83 8.30
N LEU A 222 -17.95 -8.79 8.89
CA LEU A 222 -19.08 -9.44 8.23
C LEU A 222 -20.27 -8.48 8.32
N SER A 223 -20.82 -8.08 7.17
CA SER A 223 -22.16 -7.50 7.14
C SER A 223 -23.12 -8.48 7.82
N ARG A 224 -24.09 -7.92 8.56
CA ARG A 224 -25.05 -8.63 9.41
C ARG A 224 -25.52 -9.91 8.70
N VAL A 225 -25.02 -11.06 9.14
CA VAL A 225 -25.38 -12.36 8.56
C VAL A 225 -26.88 -12.49 8.75
N GLU A 226 -27.63 -12.50 7.65
CA GLU A 226 -29.07 -12.72 7.73
C GLU A 226 -29.32 -14.07 8.39
N GLU A 227 -30.18 -14.07 9.41
CA GLU A 227 -30.58 -15.29 10.09
C GLU A 227 -31.34 -16.15 9.09
N VAL A 228 -30.64 -17.11 8.48
CA VAL A 228 -31.28 -18.07 7.59
C VAL A 228 -32.24 -18.93 8.40
N GLN A 229 -33.44 -19.14 7.87
CA GLN A 229 -34.42 -20.01 8.52
C GLN A 229 -33.78 -21.38 8.76
N LYS A 230 -33.98 -21.90 9.98
CA LYS A 230 -33.51 -23.22 10.36
C LYS A 230 -34.07 -24.24 9.37
N ASN A 231 -33.20 -24.81 8.55
CA ASN A 231 -33.62 -25.83 7.60
C ASN A 231 -34.13 -27.05 8.37
N CYS A 232 -35.45 -27.23 8.39
CA CYS A 232 -36.09 -28.44 8.90
C CYS A 232 -36.04 -29.51 7.82
N TRP A 233 -34.85 -30.07 7.57
CA TRP A 233 -34.74 -31.29 6.78
C TRP A 233 -35.35 -32.44 7.57
N VAL A 234 -36.56 -32.85 7.19
CA VAL A 234 -37.15 -34.11 7.65
C VAL A 234 -36.80 -35.16 6.61
N TYR A 235 -35.95 -36.11 6.97
CA TYR A 235 -35.76 -37.31 6.16
C TYR A 235 -37.07 -38.09 6.13
N SER A 236 -37.83 -37.99 5.04
CA SER A 236 -38.92 -38.94 4.82
C SER A 236 -38.28 -40.28 4.49
N LYS A 237 -38.32 -41.23 5.43
CA LYS A 237 -38.05 -42.64 5.13
C LYS A 237 -39.16 -43.18 4.22
N ALA A 238 -39.14 -42.82 2.94
CA ALA A 238 -39.81 -43.56 1.90
C ALA A 238 -38.91 -44.74 1.51
N SER A 239 -38.76 -45.70 2.43
CA SER A 239 -38.38 -47.07 2.12
C SER A 239 -38.48 -47.91 3.39
N SER A 240 -39.60 -48.61 3.51
CA SER A 240 -39.78 -49.78 4.38
C SER A 240 -38.88 -50.97 3.97
N GLN A 241 -37.77 -50.72 3.26
CA GLN A 241 -36.88 -51.75 2.70
C GLN A 241 -35.47 -51.79 3.33
N TYR A 242 -35.11 -50.86 4.21
CA TYR A 242 -33.86 -50.96 4.95
C TYR A 242 -34.14 -51.30 6.41
N ARG A 243 -34.06 -52.59 6.75
CA ARG A 243 -33.95 -53.06 8.14
C ARG A 243 -32.60 -52.63 8.69
N TRP A 244 -32.61 -51.73 9.66
CA TRP A 244 -31.43 -51.20 10.35
C TRP A 244 -31.18 -51.93 11.68
N ASP A 245 -31.48 -53.22 11.73
CA ASP A 245 -31.48 -54.04 12.96
C ASP A 245 -30.05 -54.30 13.51
N GLY A 246 -29.02 -53.63 12.94
CA GLY A 246 -27.61 -53.77 13.31
C GLY A 246 -26.85 -52.46 13.60
N LEU A 247 -27.52 -51.31 13.66
CA LEU A 247 -26.88 -50.05 14.10
C LEU A 247 -27.48 -49.58 15.42
N SER A 248 -27.10 -50.24 16.51
CA SER A 248 -27.46 -49.86 17.88
C SER A 248 -26.50 -48.87 18.54
N GLU A 249 -25.52 -48.33 17.80
CA GLU A 249 -24.60 -47.33 18.36
C GLU A 249 -24.51 -46.10 17.46
N VAL A 250 -25.27 -45.07 17.84
CA VAL A 250 -24.93 -43.69 17.47
C VAL A 250 -23.89 -43.24 18.48
N VAL A 251 -22.61 -43.30 18.11
CA VAL A 251 -21.56 -42.64 18.88
C VAL A 251 -21.77 -41.13 18.68
N CYS A 252 -22.34 -40.47 19.70
CA CYS A 252 -22.34 -39.02 19.78
C CYS A 252 -20.91 -38.56 20.07
N ASP A 253 -20.11 -38.39 19.01
CA ASP A 253 -18.82 -37.73 19.14
C ASP A 253 -19.06 -36.26 19.51
N VAL A 254 -18.77 -35.96 20.78
CA VAL A 254 -18.76 -34.60 21.30
C VAL A 254 -17.52 -33.91 20.74
N TRP A 255 -17.70 -33.15 19.67
CA TRP A 255 -16.65 -32.29 19.12
C TRP A 255 -16.27 -31.24 20.17
N LYS A 256 -15.06 -31.34 20.71
CA LYS A 256 -14.45 -30.30 21.55
C LYS A 256 -13.42 -29.52 20.75
N TYR A 257 -13.68 -28.23 20.54
CA TYR A 257 -12.67 -27.31 20.06
C TYR A 257 -11.60 -27.13 21.13
N MET A 258 -10.39 -27.66 20.88
CA MET A 258 -9.23 -27.26 21.68
C MET A 258 -8.69 -25.93 21.13
N ARG A 259 -8.84 -24.86 21.91
CA ARG A 259 -8.04 -23.65 21.71
C ARG A 259 -6.57 -24.04 21.89
N ARG A 260 -5.77 -24.00 20.82
CA ARG A 260 -4.32 -23.97 20.95
C ARG A 260 -3.95 -22.63 21.59
N GLY A 261 -3.31 -22.71 22.76
CA GLY A 261 -2.79 -21.56 23.49
C GLY A 261 -1.71 -20.83 22.69
N LYS A 262 -1.55 -19.55 23.06
CA LYS A 262 -0.67 -18.54 22.47
C LYS A 262 0.76 -19.01 22.23
#